data_AF-A0A2W1BKY3-F1
#
_entry.id   AF-A0A2W1BKY3-F1
#
_cell.length_a   1.000
_cell.length_b   1.000
_cell.length_c   1.000
_cell.angle_alpha   90.00
_cell.angle_beta   90.00
_cell.angle_gamma   90.00
#
_symmetry.space_group_name_H-M   'P 1'
#
loop_
_entity.id
_entity.type
_entity.pdbx_description
1 polymer ?
#
loop_
_entity_poly.entity_id
_entity_poly.type
_entity_poly.pdbx_seq_one_letter_code
_entity_poly.pdbx_strand_id
1 'polypeptide(L)'
;MYTRQLSSLSKHAEDMFGELTREATNLAERTNVLQARIDRLAIKVTQLDSGVEEVSLQDIQMRKAFRSARSFQQQLFSRNSMPSAMLSTYARCDRPPPLEMLNEFRDDGRDARKFYTDPDYFFELWRREMLQDTERIQHDRGKKVRFNIC
;
A
#
# COMPACT_ATOMS: atom_id res chain seq x y z
N MET A 1 -30.38 11.66 -29.42
CA MET A 1 -30.36 10.95 -28.12
C MET A 1 -29.50 9.67 -28.19
N TYR A 2 -29.69 8.82 -29.21
CA TYR A 2 -28.87 7.62 -29.49
C TYR A 2 -27.36 7.88 -29.64
N THR A 3 -26.97 8.94 -30.33
CA THR A 3 -25.55 9.33 -30.54
C THR A 3 -24.80 9.67 -29.24
N ARG A 4 -25.47 10.29 -28.26
CA ARG A 4 -24.86 10.61 -26.96
C ARG A 4 -24.66 9.37 -26.10
N GLN A 5 -25.57 8.41 -26.16
CA GLN A 5 -25.45 7.15 -25.43
C GLN A 5 -24.32 6.28 -25.99
N LEU A 6 -24.20 6.19 -27.31
CA LEU A 6 -23.08 5.50 -27.95
C LEU A 6 -21.74 6.14 -27.60
N SER A 7 -21.64 7.48 -27.61
CA SER A 7 -20.42 8.17 -27.19
C SER A 7 -20.05 7.88 -25.73
N SER A 8 -21.03 7.85 -24.83
CA SER A 8 -20.81 7.49 -23.42
C SER A 8 -20.33 6.03 -23.27
N LEU A 9 -20.90 5.12 -24.07
CA LEU A 9 -20.52 3.72 -24.06
C LEU A 9 -19.09 3.51 -24.59
N SER A 10 -18.74 4.18 -25.70
CA SER A 10 -17.39 4.15 -26.26
C SER A 10 -16.35 4.65 -25.27
N LYS A 11 -16.63 5.75 -24.55
CA LYS A 11 -15.75 6.26 -23.50
C LYS A 11 -15.56 5.26 -22.37
N HIS A 12 -16.63 4.61 -21.93
CA HIS A 12 -16.52 3.60 -20.88
C HIS A 12 -15.70 2.37 -21.32
N ALA A 13 -15.87 1.94 -22.57
CA ALA A 13 -15.07 0.86 -23.13
C ALA A 13 -13.58 1.23 -23.21
N GLU A 14 -13.27 2.46 -23.65
CA GLU A 14 -11.90 2.99 -23.67
C GLU A 14 -11.26 2.97 -22.28
N ASP A 15 -11.97 3.46 -21.26
CA ASP A 15 -11.47 3.45 -19.87
C ASP A 15 -11.13 2.03 -19.40
N MET A 16 -12.02 1.05 -19.64
CA MET A 16 -11.80 -0.35 -19.26
C MET A 16 -10.62 -0.99 -19.98
N PHE A 17 -10.55 -0.85 -21.31
CA PHE A 17 -9.46 -1.42 -22.09
C PHE A 17 -8.14 -0.71 -21.83
N GLY A 18 -8.16 0.59 -21.50
CA GLY A 18 -6.97 1.33 -21.07
C GLY A 18 -6.40 0.79 -19.77
N GLU A 19 -7.25 0.53 -18.77
CA GLU A 19 -6.81 -0.04 -17.48
C GLU A 19 -6.25 -1.47 -17.65
N LEU A 20 -6.93 -2.32 -18.43
CA LEU A 20 -6.47 -3.67 -18.74
C LEU A 20 -5.13 -3.65 -19.51
N THR A 21 -5.01 -2.77 -20.50
CA THR A 21 -3.78 -2.65 -21.30
C THR A 21 -2.61 -2.24 -20.41
N ARG A 22 -2.81 -1.27 -19.51
CA ARG A 22 -1.78 -0.85 -18.56
C ARG A 22 -1.31 -2.00 -17.67
N GLU A 23 -2.23 -2.80 -17.15
CA GLU A 23 -1.88 -3.96 -16.33
C GLU A 23 -1.16 -5.06 -17.12
N ALA A 24 -1.62 -5.33 -18.35
CA ALA A 24 -0.97 -6.27 -19.26
C ALA A 24 0.46 -5.82 -19.64
N THR A 25 0.68 -4.52 -19.90
CA THR A 25 2.00 -3.97 -20.18
C THR A 25 2.92 -4.12 -18.97
N ASN A 26 2.47 -3.78 -17.76
CA ASN A 26 3.25 -3.97 -16.54
C ASN A 26 3.61 -5.45 -16.31
N LEU A 27 2.69 -6.37 -16.61
CA LEU A 27 2.95 -7.80 -16.52
C LEU A 27 3.97 -8.27 -17.56
N ALA A 28 3.86 -7.79 -18.80
CA ALA A 28 4.79 -8.12 -19.88
C ALA A 28 6.22 -7.66 -19.56
N GLU A 29 6.38 -6.43 -19.04
CA GLU A 29 7.68 -5.90 -18.60
C GLU A 29 8.31 -6.77 -17.50
N ARG A 30 7.52 -7.11 -16.47
CA ARG A 30 7.98 -7.98 -15.38
C ARG A 30 8.36 -9.37 -15.89
N THR A 31 7.63 -9.89 -16.87
CA THR A 31 7.89 -11.18 -17.50
C THR A 31 9.19 -11.15 -18.29
N ASN A 32 9.45 -10.09 -19.06
CA ASN A 32 10.69 -9.93 -19.81
C ASN A 32 11.91 -9.84 -18.89
N VAL A 33 11.81 -9.09 -17.79
CA VAL A 33 12.87 -9.02 -16.77
C VAL A 33 13.10 -10.39 -16.13
N LEU A 34 12.04 -11.14 -15.85
CA LEU A 34 12.15 -12.48 -15.29
C LEU A 34 12.77 -13.47 -16.27
N GLN A 35 12.40 -13.42 -17.54
CA GLN A 35 12.94 -14.29 -18.59
C GLN A 35 14.45 -14.11 -18.74
N ALA A 36 14.92 -12.87 -18.83
CA ALA A 36 16.35 -12.58 -18.91
C ALA A 36 17.13 -13.10 -17.68
N ARG A 37 16.51 -13.13 -16.50
CA ARG A 37 17.10 -13.72 -15.29
C ARG A 37 17.13 -15.24 -15.35
N ILE A 38 16.08 -15.88 -15.89
CA ILE A 38 16.01 -17.33 -16.09
C ILE A 38 17.11 -17.78 -17.07
N ASP A 39 17.27 -17.08 -18.20
CA ASP A 39 18.28 -17.45 -19.21
C ASP A 39 19.69 -17.40 -18.64
N ARG A 40 20.01 -16.33 -17.90
CA ARG A 40 21.31 -16.19 -17.22
C ARG A 40 21.52 -17.25 -16.15
N LEU A 41 20.47 -17.61 -15.40
CA LEU A 41 20.54 -18.64 -14.38
C LEU A 41 20.75 -20.03 -15.02
N ALA A 42 20.07 -20.32 -16.12
CA ALA A 42 20.21 -21.58 -16.84
C ALA A 42 21.67 -21.82 -17.28
N ILE A 43 22.30 -20.81 -17.88
CA ILE A 43 23.73 -20.88 -18.25
C ILE A 43 24.60 -21.18 -17.03
N LYS A 44 24.41 -20.43 -15.93
CA LYS A 44 25.18 -20.64 -14.69
C LYS A 44 25.02 -22.05 -14.14
N VAL A 45 23.78 -22.56 -14.09
CA VAL A 45 23.48 -23.90 -13.58
C VAL A 45 24.15 -24.99 -14.44
N THR A 46 24.15 -24.83 -15.77
CA THR A 46 24.81 -25.79 -16.68
C THR A 46 26.34 -25.78 -16.59
N GLN A 47 26.93 -24.70 -16.08
CA GLN A 47 28.38 -24.55 -15.92
C GLN A 47 28.87 -24.95 -14.51
N LEU A 48 27.97 -25.32 -13.60
CA LEU A 48 28.36 -25.78 -12.26
C LEU A 48 29.06 -27.14 -12.36
N ASP A 49 30.29 -27.21 -11.87
CA ASP A 49 31.06 -28.44 -11.72
C ASP A 49 31.18 -28.76 -10.22
N SER A 50 30.36 -29.72 -9.76
CA SER A 50 30.36 -30.17 -8.37
C SER A 50 31.63 -30.90 -7.94
N GLY A 51 32.51 -31.27 -8.88
CA GLY A 51 33.82 -31.87 -8.57
C GLY A 51 34.86 -30.84 -8.10
N VAL A 52 34.62 -29.55 -8.35
CA VAL A 52 35.54 -28.44 -8.04
C VAL A 52 34.99 -27.53 -6.94
N GLU A 53 33.68 -27.48 -6.75
CA GLU A 53 33.03 -26.53 -5.83
C GLU A 53 33.05 -27.03 -4.37
N GLU A 54 34.10 -26.66 -3.61
CA GLU A 54 34.18 -26.92 -2.17
C GLU A 54 33.24 -26.02 -1.37
N VAL A 55 32.45 -26.61 -0.46
CA VAL A 55 31.54 -25.88 0.44
C VAL A 55 32.22 -25.63 1.78
N SER A 56 32.63 -24.38 2.04
CA SER A 56 33.24 -23.97 3.30
C SER A 56 32.22 -23.58 4.37
N LEU A 57 32.31 -24.18 5.57
CA LEU A 57 31.50 -23.81 6.73
C LEU A 57 31.82 -22.39 7.24
N GLN A 58 33.05 -21.91 7.04
CA GLN A 58 33.44 -20.54 7.41
C GLN A 58 32.73 -19.51 6.51
N ASP A 59 32.59 -19.80 5.21
CA ASP A 59 31.85 -18.93 4.28
C ASP A 59 30.35 -18.86 4.61
N ILE A 60 29.78 -19.95 5.11
CA ILE A 60 28.37 -19.99 5.54
C ILE A 60 28.15 -19.09 6.76
N GLN A 61 29.07 -19.09 7.73
CA GLN A 61 28.96 -18.26 8.94
C GLN A 61 29.19 -16.76 8.65
N MET A 62 30.00 -16.45 7.63
CA MET A 62 30.33 -15.07 7.24
C MET A 62 29.30 -14.45 6.28
N ARG A 63 28.45 -15.25 5.63
CA ARG A 63 27.41 -14.78 4.71
C ARG A 63 26.07 -14.57 5.43
N LYS A 64 25.40 -13.47 5.10
CA LYS A 64 24.00 -13.26 5.55
C LYS A 64 23.10 -14.31 4.90
N ALA A 65 22.23 -14.91 5.69
CA ALA A 65 21.23 -15.85 5.19
C ALA A 65 20.32 -15.18 4.14
N PHE A 66 19.93 -15.96 3.13
CA PHE A 66 18.94 -15.51 2.15
C PHE A 66 17.64 -15.09 2.83
N ARG A 67 17.04 -14.01 2.34
CA ARG A 67 15.74 -13.49 2.77
C ARG A 67 14.89 -13.24 1.54
N SER A 68 13.75 -13.91 1.48
CA SER A 68 12.73 -13.60 0.50
C SER A 68 12.10 -12.23 0.79
N ALA A 69 11.61 -11.57 -0.25
CA ALA A 69 10.81 -10.37 -0.08
C ALA A 69 9.51 -10.70 0.66
N ARG A 70 9.18 -9.89 1.67
CA ARG A 70 7.91 -9.94 2.41
C ARG A 70 7.26 -8.58 2.32
N SER A 71 6.54 -8.35 1.23
CA SER A 71 5.75 -7.13 1.02
C SER A 71 4.30 -7.39 1.37
N PHE A 72 3.70 -6.51 2.17
CA PHE A 72 2.27 -6.53 2.47
C PHE A 72 1.63 -5.32 1.80
N GLN A 73 0.56 -5.56 1.04
CA GLN A 73 -0.25 -4.47 0.51
C GLN A 73 -1.15 -3.96 1.63
N GLN A 74 -1.04 -2.68 1.93
CA GLN A 74 -1.81 -1.96 2.94
C GLN A 74 -2.36 -0.68 2.32
N GLN A 75 -3.31 -0.02 2.98
CA GLN A 75 -3.92 1.22 2.48
C GLN A 75 -4.51 1.07 1.07
N LEU A 76 -5.20 -0.05 0.83
CA LEU A 76 -5.79 -0.41 -0.47
C LEU A 76 -6.79 0.63 -0.97
N PHE A 77 -7.47 1.32 -0.06
CA PHE A 77 -8.42 2.38 -0.35
C PHE A 77 -7.77 3.73 -0.02
N SER A 78 -7.07 4.27 -1.00
CA SER A 78 -6.46 5.59 -0.94
C SER A 78 -6.97 6.43 -2.10
N ARG A 79 -6.72 7.73 -2.06
CA ARG A 79 -7.06 8.61 -3.18
C ARG A 79 -6.37 8.20 -4.48
N ASN A 80 -5.17 7.61 -4.38
CA ASN A 80 -4.35 7.21 -5.53
C ASN A 80 -4.76 5.86 -6.13
N SER A 81 -5.45 5.02 -5.37
CA SER A 81 -6.00 3.75 -5.86
C SER A 81 -7.42 3.87 -6.40
N MET A 82 -8.00 5.08 -6.41
CA MET A 82 -9.33 5.31 -6.96
C MET A 82 -9.36 5.07 -8.48
N PRO A 83 -10.27 4.22 -8.99
CA PRO A 83 -10.41 3.99 -10.42
C PRO A 83 -10.75 5.27 -11.20
N SER A 84 -10.32 5.34 -12.45
CA SER A 84 -10.43 6.54 -13.30
C SER A 84 -11.88 7.00 -13.49
N ALA A 85 -12.79 6.03 -13.62
CA ALA A 85 -14.23 6.28 -13.74
C ALA A 85 -14.84 6.89 -12.45
N MET A 86 -14.41 6.40 -11.28
CA MET A 86 -14.84 6.93 -9.99
C MET A 86 -14.29 8.33 -9.78
N LEU A 87 -13.01 8.55 -10.10
CA LEU A 87 -12.38 9.87 -10.00
C LEU A 87 -13.09 10.91 -10.87
N SER A 88 -13.45 10.53 -12.10
CA SER A 88 -14.23 11.37 -13.02
C SER A 88 -15.60 11.73 -12.47
N THR A 89 -16.24 10.81 -11.75
CA THR A 89 -17.54 11.07 -11.10
C THR A 89 -17.39 11.95 -9.87
N TYR A 90 -16.39 11.65 -9.03
CA TYR A 90 -16.07 12.46 -7.85
C TYR A 90 -15.75 13.91 -8.23
N ALA A 91 -15.05 14.13 -9.35
CA ALA A 91 -14.70 15.48 -9.82
C ALA A 91 -15.92 16.34 -10.20
N ARG A 92 -17.08 15.73 -10.46
CA ARG A 92 -18.35 16.42 -10.72
C ARG A 92 -19.14 16.72 -9.45
N CYS A 93 -18.74 16.16 -8.31
CA CYS A 93 -19.41 16.42 -7.04
C CYS A 93 -19.07 17.82 -6.52
N ASP A 94 -19.98 18.39 -5.73
CA ASP A 94 -19.75 19.66 -5.08
C ASP A 94 -18.56 19.58 -4.13
N ARG A 95 -17.69 20.58 -4.22
CA ARG A 95 -16.53 20.70 -3.35
C ARG A 95 -16.94 21.29 -2.01
N PRO A 96 -16.26 20.92 -0.90
CA PRO A 96 -16.49 21.57 0.37
C PRO A 96 -16.13 23.07 0.27
N PRO A 97 -16.72 23.92 1.13
CA PRO A 97 -16.33 25.32 1.21
C PRO A 97 -14.83 25.48 1.49
N PRO A 98 -14.17 26.54 0.98
CA PRO A 98 -12.74 26.76 1.14
C PRO A 98 -12.41 27.30 2.56
N LEU A 99 -12.76 26.53 3.59
CA LEU A 99 -12.57 26.91 4.99
C LEU A 99 -11.10 27.06 5.38
N GLU A 100 -10.20 26.42 4.62
CA GLU A 100 -8.74 26.58 4.75
C GLU A 100 -8.27 28.03 4.65
N MET A 101 -9.02 28.92 3.98
CA MET A 101 -8.74 30.36 3.96
C MET A 101 -8.88 31.02 5.34
N LEU A 102 -9.65 30.43 6.25
CA LEU A 102 -9.87 30.96 7.60
C LEU A 102 -8.76 30.53 8.57
N ASN A 103 -7.79 29.71 8.13
CA ASN A 103 -6.73 29.19 8.99
C ASN A 103 -5.87 30.29 9.61
N GLU A 104 -5.67 31.42 8.91
CA GLU A 104 -4.89 32.55 9.40
C GLU A 104 -5.52 33.27 10.60
N PHE A 105 -6.83 33.13 10.81
CA PHE A 105 -7.56 33.74 11.91
C PHE A 105 -7.73 32.81 13.12
N ARG A 106 -7.10 31.63 13.09
CA ARG A 106 -7.21 30.63 14.17
C ARG A 106 -6.01 30.68 15.10
N ASP A 107 -6.29 30.73 16.40
CA ASP A 107 -5.25 30.72 17.44
C ASP A 107 -4.74 29.31 17.80
N ASP A 108 -5.47 28.26 17.40
CA ASP A 108 -5.17 26.88 17.80
C ASP A 108 -4.28 26.11 16.81
N GLY A 109 -3.89 26.75 15.70
CA GLY A 109 -3.03 26.15 14.67
C GLY A 109 -3.64 24.94 13.94
N ARG A 110 -4.95 24.68 14.12
CA ARG A 110 -5.64 23.56 13.47
C ARG A 110 -6.24 24.00 12.15
N ASP A 111 -6.28 23.07 11.19
CA ASP A 111 -6.96 23.30 9.91
C ASP A 111 -8.48 23.42 10.12
N ALA A 112 -9.04 24.59 9.80
CA ALA A 112 -10.45 24.91 9.83
C ALA A 112 -11.29 23.89 9.05
N ARG A 113 -10.74 23.36 7.95
CA ARG A 113 -11.45 22.38 7.12
C ARG A 113 -11.71 21.07 7.86
N LYS A 114 -10.82 20.66 8.77
CA LYS A 114 -11.00 19.43 9.59
C LYS A 114 -12.20 19.52 10.54
N PHE A 115 -12.68 20.72 10.86
CA PHE A 115 -13.93 20.89 11.63
C PHE A 115 -15.19 20.64 10.80
N TYR A 116 -15.09 20.70 9.47
CA TYR A 116 -16.17 20.38 8.55
C TYR A 116 -16.06 18.93 8.04
N THR A 117 -14.85 18.51 7.65
CA THR A 117 -14.57 17.16 7.15
C THR A 117 -13.12 16.78 7.44
N ASP A 118 -12.92 15.66 8.14
CA ASP A 118 -11.59 15.11 8.43
C ASP A 118 -11.53 13.63 8.01
N PRO A 119 -10.89 13.31 6.87
CA PRO A 119 -10.74 11.94 6.40
C PRO A 119 -9.97 11.03 7.38
N ASP A 120 -9.11 11.61 8.22
CA ASP A 120 -8.25 10.86 9.14
C ASP A 120 -8.98 10.48 10.44
N TYR A 121 -10.15 11.07 10.69
CA TYR A 121 -10.85 10.99 11.98
C TYR A 121 -11.03 9.56 12.49
N PHE A 122 -11.51 8.64 11.64
CA PHE A 122 -11.77 7.26 12.04
C PHE A 122 -10.49 6.51 12.40
N PHE A 123 -9.42 6.72 11.61
CA PHE A 123 -8.13 6.09 11.88
C PHE A 123 -7.54 6.62 13.19
N GLU A 124 -7.60 7.94 13.40
CA GLU A 124 -7.08 8.60 14.59
C GLU A 124 -7.83 8.19 15.87
N LEU A 125 -9.16 8.06 15.78
CA LEU A 125 -9.99 7.55 16.85
C LEU A 125 -9.61 6.11 17.21
N TRP A 126 -9.57 5.22 16.21
CA TRP A 126 -9.19 3.82 16.39
C TRP A 126 -7.77 3.69 16.97
N ARG A 127 -6.81 4.44 16.43
CA ARG A 127 -5.41 4.45 16.89
C ARG A 127 -5.33 4.80 18.38
N ARG A 128 -6.08 5.82 18.81
CA ARG A 128 -6.16 6.23 20.22
C ARG A 128 -6.74 5.14 21.11
N GLU A 129 -7.82 4.50 20.69
CA GLU A 129 -8.44 3.39 21.44
C GLU A 129 -7.49 2.20 21.60
N MET A 130 -6.81 1.79 20.51
CA MET A 130 -5.86 0.67 20.55
C MET A 130 -4.66 0.92 21.48
N LEU A 131 -4.14 2.15 21.51
CA LEU A 131 -3.09 2.53 22.44
C LEU A 131 -3.56 2.47 23.89
N GLN A 132 -4.75 3.01 24.16
CA GLN A 132 -5.36 2.97 25.50
C GLN A 132 -5.61 1.52 25.97
N ASP A 133 -6.12 0.66 25.10
CA ASP A 133 -6.34 -0.76 25.42
C ASP A 133 -5.02 -1.49 25.70
N THR A 134 -3.98 -1.18 24.92
CA THR A 134 -2.63 -1.74 25.12
C THR A 134 -2.07 -1.34 26.48
N GLU A 135 -2.21 -0.07 26.87
CA GLU A 135 -1.79 0.43 28.19
C GLU A 135 -2.55 -0.25 29.33
N ARG A 136 -3.88 -0.42 29.20
CA ARG A 136 -4.72 -1.13 30.18
C ARG A 136 -4.25 -2.57 30.38
N ILE A 137 -4.02 -3.31 29.28
CA ILE A 137 -3.55 -4.70 29.34
C ILE A 137 -2.19 -4.81 30.04
N GLN A 138 -1.26 -3.90 29.76
CA GLN A 138 0.05 -3.89 30.42
C GLN A 138 -0.07 -3.63 31.93
N HIS A 139 -0.91 -2.68 32.33
CA HIS A 139 -1.13 -2.33 33.72
C HIS A 139 -1.81 -3.46 34.51
N ASP A 140 -2.81 -4.13 33.93
CA ASP A 140 -3.51 -5.26 34.56
C ASP A 140 -2.62 -6.51 34.68
N ARG A 141 -1.73 -6.74 33.70
CA ARG A 141 -0.66 -7.75 33.82
C ARG A 141 0.30 -7.43 34.97
N GLY A 142 0.72 -6.17 35.12
CA GLY A 142 1.56 -5.72 36.23
C GLY A 142 0.91 -5.91 37.60
N LYS A 143 -0.42 -5.73 37.71
CA LYS A 143 -1.18 -6.00 38.94
C LYS A 143 -1.25 -7.49 39.25
N LYS A 144 -1.59 -8.35 38.28
CA LYS A 144 -1.65 -9.81 38.50
C LYS A 144 -0.31 -10.41 38.95
N VAL A 145 0.81 -9.91 38.42
CA VAL A 145 2.15 -10.35 38.88
C VAL A 145 2.39 -9.95 40.33
N ARG A 146 1.92 -8.78 40.79
CA ARG A 146 2.07 -8.34 42.19
C ARG A 146 1.17 -9.11 43.17
N PHE A 147 -0.01 -9.57 42.75
CA PHE A 147 -0.91 -10.37 43.59
C PHE A 147 -0.56 -11.87 43.67
N ASN A 148 0.34 -12.36 42.81
CA ASN A 148 0.81 -13.76 42.81
C ASN A 148 2.17 -13.96 43.54
N ILE A 149 2.64 -12.96 44.30
CA ILE A 149 3.89 -13.00 45.09
C ILE A 149 3.57 -12.89 46.61
N CYS A 150 2.44 -13.43 47.04
CA CYS A 150 2.17 -13.72 48.46
C CYS A 150 1.77 -15.18 48.60
#